data_AF-A0A1J3GNX1-F1
#
_entry.id   AF-A0A1J3GNX1-F1
#
_cell.length_a   1.000
_cell.length_b   1.000
_cell.length_c   1.000
_cell.angle_alpha   90.00
_cell.angle_beta   90.00
_cell.angle_gamma   90.00
#
_symmetry.space_group_name_H-M   'P 1'
#
loop_
_entity.id
_entity.type
_entity.pdbx_description
1 polymer ?
#
loop_
_entity_poly.entity_id
_entity_poly.type
_entity_poly.pdbx_seq_one_letter_code
_entity_poly.pdbx_strand_id
1 'polypeptide(L)'
;MKFMKLGSKPDTFQSDGKFVKYAVSDLDSDVTIIVDEVTFYLHKFPLLSKSNRMQRLVFQASEETTDEITILDIPGGHKAFEVCAKFCYGMTVTLNAYNITAVRCAAEYLEMTEDADRGNLIYKIEVFLNSGIFRSWKDSIIMLQTTKSLLPWSEDLKLVGRCIDSVSAKILVDPETITWSYTHNRKLSGPDTIVEYHREKREENVIPKDWWVEDVCELEIDMFKRVMSAVKSSGRMNNGGIGEALRYYVARWLPESMESLTSEASSNKHLVETVVFLLPRVNRAMSYSACSFLLKLLKVSILVGVDEMVKEDLVENVSLKLHEASVKDLLIHEVELVHRIVDKFMADEKRVSEDDRYKEFVLGNGILLSVGRLIDAYLAHNRNLTHSSFIELSELIPESARPIHDGLYKAIDTFLKEHPELTKSEKKRLCGLMDVRKLTSDASTHAAQNERLPLRVVVQVLYFEQLRANHSPVGSVAASSHSPLPPVKKTEEKVEEEATKKKVELSKKSRGSKSTRSGGGAQLMPSRSRRIFEKIWPGKGESSYKSSEVSSGSSQSPPAKSSSSSSRRRRHSIS
;
A
#
# COMPACT_ATOMS: atom_id res chain seq x y z
N MET A 1 -2.15 -21.73 15.55
CA MET A 1 -2.52 -20.98 16.76
C MET A 1 -2.15 -21.81 17.96
N LYS A 2 -1.28 -21.32 18.84
CA LYS A 2 -0.99 -21.99 20.11
C LYS A 2 -2.09 -21.69 21.13
N PHE A 3 -2.32 -22.65 22.03
CA PHE A 3 -3.19 -22.47 23.20
C PHE A 3 -2.54 -23.12 24.43
N MET A 4 -2.88 -22.63 25.61
CA MET A 4 -2.55 -23.24 26.89
C MET A 4 -3.84 -23.63 27.61
N LYS A 5 -3.91 -24.85 28.14
CA LYS A 5 -4.97 -25.26 29.07
C LYS A 5 -4.43 -25.17 30.50
N LEU A 6 -5.20 -24.55 31.38
CA LEU A 6 -4.94 -24.49 32.82
C LEU A 6 -6.10 -25.15 33.57
N GLY A 7 -5.83 -25.68 34.76
CA GLY A 7 -6.83 -26.43 35.55
C GLY A 7 -6.95 -27.89 35.14
N SER A 8 -7.67 -28.66 35.95
CA SER A 8 -7.88 -30.11 35.76
C SER A 8 -9.31 -30.57 36.02
N LYS A 9 -10.13 -29.75 36.71
CA LYS A 9 -11.55 -30.02 36.91
C LYS A 9 -12.34 -29.68 35.63
N PRO A 10 -13.49 -30.34 35.38
CA PRO A 10 -14.42 -29.90 34.35
C PRO A 10 -14.92 -28.46 34.62
N ASP A 11 -15.44 -27.80 33.59
CA ASP A 11 -16.12 -26.51 33.75
C ASP A 11 -17.50 -26.76 34.36
N THR A 12 -17.72 -26.29 35.60
CA THR A 12 -19.01 -26.42 36.30
C THR A 12 -19.72 -25.07 36.45
N PHE A 13 -19.27 -24.02 35.75
CA PHE A 13 -20.07 -22.80 35.65
C PHE A 13 -21.27 -23.06 34.75
N GLN A 14 -22.47 -22.79 35.28
CA GLN A 14 -23.69 -22.72 34.51
C GLN A 14 -24.12 -21.26 34.35
N SER A 15 -25.02 -21.00 33.42
CA SER A 15 -25.59 -19.67 33.17
C SER A 15 -27.10 -19.77 33.21
N ASP A 16 -27.72 -18.93 34.04
CA ASP A 16 -29.17 -18.74 34.01
C ASP A 16 -29.47 -17.46 33.21
N GLY A 17 -30.23 -17.64 32.12
CA GLY A 17 -30.41 -16.60 31.11
C GLY A 17 -29.08 -16.07 30.55
N LYS A 18 -28.99 -14.73 30.39
CA LYS A 18 -27.82 -14.04 29.83
C LYS A 18 -26.93 -13.36 30.87
N PHE A 19 -27.48 -13.05 32.04
CA PHE A 19 -26.91 -12.10 33.00
C PHE A 19 -26.60 -12.73 34.37
N VAL A 20 -26.90 -14.02 34.56
CA VAL A 20 -26.59 -14.75 35.79
C VAL A 20 -25.70 -15.93 35.49
N LYS A 21 -24.66 -16.11 36.31
CA LYS A 21 -23.75 -17.26 36.29
C LYS A 21 -23.55 -17.80 37.70
N TYR A 22 -23.37 -19.09 37.83
CA TYR A 22 -23.12 -19.73 39.12
C TYR A 22 -22.19 -20.94 38.97
N ALA A 23 -21.36 -21.18 39.99
CA ALA A 23 -20.51 -22.36 40.05
C ALA A 23 -21.27 -23.50 40.74
N VAL A 24 -21.59 -24.58 40.00
CA VAL A 24 -22.29 -25.74 40.58
C VAL A 24 -21.42 -26.40 41.64
N SER A 25 -22.00 -26.58 42.83
CA SER A 25 -21.41 -27.22 44.01
C SER A 25 -22.52 -27.83 44.87
N ASP A 26 -22.15 -28.69 45.81
CA ASP A 26 -23.05 -29.22 46.85
C ASP A 26 -23.23 -28.22 48.02
N LEU A 27 -22.62 -27.04 47.91
CA LEU A 27 -22.70 -25.92 48.86
C LEU A 27 -23.35 -24.70 48.20
N ASP A 28 -24.21 -24.01 48.94
CA ASP A 28 -24.77 -22.72 48.54
C ASP A 28 -23.67 -21.66 48.32
N SER A 29 -23.91 -20.70 47.42
CA SER A 29 -23.01 -19.58 47.18
C SER A 29 -22.98 -18.63 48.37
N ASP A 30 -21.78 -18.31 48.88
CA ASP A 30 -21.56 -17.43 50.04
C ASP A 30 -21.04 -16.03 49.64
N VAL A 31 -20.96 -15.72 48.34
CA VAL A 31 -20.67 -14.40 47.78
C VAL A 31 -21.33 -14.20 46.41
N THR A 32 -21.88 -13.00 46.20
CA THR A 32 -22.41 -12.53 44.91
C THR A 32 -21.47 -11.47 44.35
N ILE A 33 -21.00 -11.65 43.12
CA ILE A 33 -20.10 -10.69 42.45
C ILE A 33 -20.77 -10.17 41.20
N ILE A 34 -20.98 -8.86 41.13
CA ILE A 34 -21.56 -8.18 39.97
C ILE A 34 -20.42 -7.57 39.16
N VAL A 35 -20.34 -7.93 37.89
CA VAL A 35 -19.34 -7.42 36.94
C VAL A 35 -20.07 -6.93 35.71
N ASP A 36 -19.97 -5.63 35.43
CA ASP A 36 -20.76 -4.95 34.41
C ASP A 36 -22.27 -5.20 34.63
N GLU A 37 -22.90 -5.92 33.71
CA GLU A 37 -24.30 -6.35 33.66
C GLU A 37 -24.51 -7.81 34.08
N VAL A 38 -23.47 -8.51 34.54
CA VAL A 38 -23.48 -9.96 34.83
C VAL A 38 -23.23 -10.23 36.32
N THR A 39 -24.17 -10.94 36.94
CA THR A 39 -24.10 -11.41 38.33
C THR A 39 -23.52 -12.82 38.40
N PHE A 40 -22.57 -13.03 39.32
CA PHE A 40 -21.88 -14.29 39.55
C PHE A 40 -22.11 -14.77 40.99
N TYR A 41 -22.86 -15.85 41.17
CA TYR A 41 -23.02 -16.54 42.46
C TYR A 41 -21.87 -17.54 42.65
N LEU A 42 -20.99 -17.24 43.62
CA LEU A 42 -19.70 -17.90 43.78
C LEU A 42 -19.43 -18.21 45.26
N HIS A 43 -18.23 -18.75 45.51
CA HIS A 43 -17.74 -19.18 46.80
C HIS A 43 -16.49 -18.37 47.17
N LYS A 44 -16.43 -17.85 48.40
CA LYS A 44 -15.32 -17.03 48.93
C LYS A 44 -14.01 -17.80 48.87
N PHE A 45 -13.96 -19.00 49.44
CA PHE A 45 -12.70 -19.74 49.61
C PHE A 45 -11.87 -19.92 48.31
N PRO A 46 -12.43 -20.42 47.17
CA PRO A 46 -11.70 -20.48 45.91
C PRO A 46 -11.11 -19.13 45.48
N LEU A 47 -11.91 -18.06 45.51
CA LEU A 47 -11.50 -16.73 45.06
C LEU A 47 -10.44 -16.12 45.96
N LEU A 48 -10.65 -16.17 47.28
CA LEU A 48 -9.73 -15.63 48.27
C LEU A 48 -8.36 -16.34 48.24
N SER A 49 -8.34 -17.64 47.95
CA SER A 49 -7.10 -18.42 47.86
C SER A 49 -6.18 -18.02 46.70
N LYS A 50 -6.65 -17.26 45.71
CA LYS A 50 -5.87 -16.89 44.50
C LYS A 50 -5.85 -15.40 44.15
N SER A 51 -6.59 -14.53 44.85
CA SER A 51 -6.70 -13.11 44.52
C SER A 51 -6.64 -12.24 45.78
N ASN A 52 -5.56 -11.46 45.89
CA ASN A 52 -5.37 -10.51 47.00
C ASN A 52 -6.41 -9.38 46.97
N ARG A 53 -6.85 -8.96 45.77
CA ARG A 53 -7.92 -7.96 45.67
C ARG A 53 -9.27 -8.51 46.11
N MET A 54 -9.61 -9.76 45.78
CA MET A 54 -10.85 -10.38 46.27
C MET A 54 -10.84 -10.51 47.79
N GLN A 55 -9.69 -10.77 48.44
CA GLN A 55 -9.59 -10.75 49.91
C GLN A 55 -10.00 -9.39 50.48
N ARG A 56 -9.49 -8.29 49.90
CA ARG A 56 -9.84 -6.94 50.36
C ARG A 56 -11.29 -6.57 50.07
N LEU A 57 -11.83 -6.91 48.89
CA LEU A 57 -13.22 -6.64 48.53
C LEU A 57 -14.22 -7.43 49.39
N VAL A 58 -13.96 -8.71 49.66
CA VAL A 58 -14.81 -9.52 50.56
C VAL A 58 -14.71 -9.03 52.00
N PHE A 59 -13.53 -8.58 52.45
CA PHE A 59 -13.36 -7.98 53.78
C PHE A 59 -14.20 -6.70 53.92
N GLN A 60 -14.11 -5.78 52.93
CA GLN A 60 -14.88 -4.53 52.91
C GLN A 60 -16.40 -4.78 52.89
N ALA A 61 -16.88 -5.69 52.04
CA ALA A 61 -18.30 -6.05 52.01
C ALA A 61 -18.76 -6.65 53.36
N SER A 62 -17.90 -7.44 54.02
CA SER A 62 -18.19 -8.00 55.35
C SER A 62 -18.29 -6.92 56.44
N GLU A 63 -17.50 -5.83 56.36
CA GLU A 63 -17.64 -4.66 57.24
C GLU A 63 -18.96 -3.89 56.99
N GLU A 64 -19.41 -3.83 55.73
CA GLU A 64 -20.70 -3.26 55.33
C GLU A 64 -21.90 -4.21 55.57
N THR A 65 -21.65 -5.41 56.11
CA THR A 65 -22.65 -6.48 56.33
C THR A 65 -23.36 -6.98 55.07
N THR A 66 -22.67 -6.92 53.92
CA THR A 66 -23.16 -7.43 52.63
C THR A 66 -22.28 -8.57 52.11
N ASP A 67 -22.90 -9.47 51.34
CA ASP A 67 -22.21 -10.52 50.58
C ASP A 67 -22.17 -10.19 49.07
N GLU A 68 -22.48 -8.96 48.69
CA GLU A 68 -22.59 -8.48 47.32
C GLU A 68 -21.44 -7.52 46.98
N ILE A 69 -20.64 -7.87 45.97
CA ILE A 69 -19.45 -7.11 45.56
C ILE A 69 -19.65 -6.64 44.13
N THR A 70 -19.78 -5.33 43.93
CA THR A 70 -19.80 -4.74 42.58
C THR A 70 -18.38 -4.39 42.14
N ILE A 71 -17.93 -5.00 41.04
CA ILE A 71 -16.66 -4.72 40.38
C ILE A 71 -16.94 -3.91 39.12
N LEU A 72 -16.64 -2.61 39.19
CA LEU A 72 -16.70 -1.70 38.04
C LEU A 72 -15.40 -1.77 37.22
N ASP A 73 -15.55 -1.66 35.90
CA ASP A 73 -14.47 -1.45 34.92
C ASP A 73 -13.29 -2.45 34.99
N ILE A 74 -13.55 -3.73 35.29
CA ILE A 74 -12.50 -4.75 35.18
C ILE A 74 -12.04 -4.87 33.72
N PRO A 75 -10.73 -4.80 33.43
CA PRO A 75 -10.24 -4.86 32.05
C PRO A 75 -10.58 -6.20 31.38
N GLY A 76 -11.33 -6.13 30.27
CA GLY A 76 -11.87 -7.30 29.58
C GLY A 76 -13.26 -7.76 30.05
N GLY A 77 -13.85 -7.05 31.02
CA GLY A 77 -15.22 -7.23 31.52
C GLY A 77 -15.49 -8.60 32.14
N HIS A 78 -16.77 -8.90 32.32
CA HIS A 78 -17.27 -10.16 32.87
C HIS A 78 -16.68 -11.43 32.22
N LYS A 79 -16.30 -11.39 30.94
CA LYS A 79 -15.68 -12.54 30.23
C LYS A 79 -14.26 -12.83 30.69
N ALA A 80 -13.47 -11.79 30.98
CA ALA A 80 -12.13 -11.95 31.53
C ALA A 80 -12.21 -12.39 33.01
N PHE A 81 -13.14 -11.78 33.78
CA PHE A 81 -13.43 -12.18 35.15
C PHE A 81 -13.82 -13.66 35.26
N GLU A 82 -14.72 -14.15 34.39
CA GLU A 82 -15.13 -15.56 34.37
C GLU A 82 -13.94 -16.52 34.21
N VAL A 83 -12.96 -16.19 33.38
CA VAL A 83 -11.75 -17.01 33.20
C VAL A 83 -10.88 -16.99 34.46
N CYS A 84 -10.73 -15.84 35.10
CA CYS A 84 -10.04 -15.71 36.40
C CYS A 84 -10.76 -16.52 37.49
N ALA A 85 -12.09 -16.42 37.60
CA ALA A 85 -12.89 -17.16 38.57
C ALA A 85 -12.81 -18.67 38.33
N LYS A 86 -12.95 -19.16 37.08
CA LYS A 86 -12.76 -20.58 36.75
C LYS A 86 -11.37 -21.11 37.11
N PHE A 87 -10.33 -20.29 36.92
CA PHE A 87 -8.98 -20.62 37.39
C PHE A 87 -8.93 -20.77 38.92
N CYS A 88 -9.57 -19.88 39.69
CA CYS A 88 -9.63 -19.97 41.15
C CYS A 88 -10.24 -21.29 41.66
N TYR A 89 -11.23 -21.84 40.95
CA TYR A 89 -11.85 -23.13 41.28
C TYR A 89 -11.01 -24.35 40.83
N GLY A 90 -9.96 -24.14 40.03
CA GLY A 90 -9.18 -25.20 39.38
C GLY A 90 -9.85 -25.83 38.16
N MET A 91 -10.86 -25.16 37.59
CA MET A 91 -11.58 -25.59 36.38
C MET A 91 -10.72 -25.39 35.13
N THR A 92 -11.02 -26.18 34.10
CA THR A 92 -10.27 -26.15 32.84
C THR A 92 -10.56 -24.86 32.06
N VAL A 93 -9.59 -23.95 31.98
CA VAL A 93 -9.64 -22.75 31.13
C VAL A 93 -8.64 -22.84 29.98
N THR A 94 -9.00 -22.29 28.81
CA THR A 94 -8.14 -22.27 27.62
C THR A 94 -7.74 -20.85 27.25
N LEU A 95 -6.44 -20.57 27.26
CA LEU A 95 -5.86 -19.29 26.87
C LEU A 95 -5.25 -19.37 25.46
N ASN A 96 -5.47 -18.35 24.65
CA ASN A 96 -4.99 -18.21 23.28
C ASN A 96 -4.81 -16.71 22.93
N ALA A 97 -4.31 -16.39 21.74
CA ALA A 97 -4.02 -15.01 21.35
C ALA A 97 -5.21 -14.04 21.37
N TYR A 98 -6.46 -14.52 21.30
CA TYR A 98 -7.66 -13.66 21.32
C TYR A 98 -8.11 -13.25 22.73
N ASN A 99 -7.86 -14.09 23.75
CA ASN A 99 -8.33 -13.83 25.11
C ASN A 99 -7.21 -13.53 26.12
N ILE A 100 -5.97 -13.92 25.84
CA ILE A 100 -4.87 -13.83 26.81
C ILE A 100 -4.58 -12.41 27.29
N THR A 101 -4.73 -11.40 26.43
CA THR A 101 -4.52 -9.98 26.79
C THR A 101 -5.55 -9.53 27.83
N ALA A 102 -6.83 -9.83 27.60
CA ALA A 102 -7.92 -9.50 28.51
C ALA A 102 -7.74 -10.21 29.88
N VAL A 103 -7.45 -11.52 29.84
CA VAL A 103 -7.22 -12.30 31.07
C VAL A 103 -5.95 -11.85 31.80
N ARG A 104 -4.89 -11.44 31.09
CA ARG A 104 -3.66 -10.88 31.70
C ARG A 104 -3.95 -9.57 32.44
N CYS A 105 -4.77 -8.70 31.87
CA CYS A 105 -5.16 -7.44 32.49
C CYS A 105 -6.11 -7.67 33.68
N ALA A 106 -7.11 -8.55 33.54
CA ALA A 106 -8.01 -8.91 34.64
C ALA A 106 -7.27 -9.59 35.81
N ALA A 107 -6.30 -10.46 35.51
CA ALA A 107 -5.47 -11.09 36.52
C ALA A 107 -4.57 -10.08 37.27
N GLU A 108 -4.08 -9.03 36.59
CA GLU A 108 -3.40 -7.90 37.23
C GLU A 108 -4.36 -7.13 38.13
N TYR A 109 -5.52 -6.74 37.60
CA TYR A 109 -6.55 -6.01 38.36
C TYR A 109 -6.94 -6.76 39.64
N LEU A 110 -7.11 -8.08 39.55
CA LEU A 110 -7.45 -8.97 40.67
C LEU A 110 -6.24 -9.36 41.55
N GLU A 111 -5.03 -8.90 41.23
CA GLU A 111 -3.80 -9.22 41.98
C GLU A 111 -3.58 -10.73 42.16
N MET A 112 -3.68 -11.47 41.06
CA MET A 112 -3.45 -12.92 41.02
C MET A 112 -1.95 -13.25 40.89
N THR A 113 -1.17 -12.72 41.84
CA THR A 113 0.30 -12.82 41.91
C THR A 113 0.76 -14.12 42.59
N GLU A 114 2.07 -14.39 42.55
CA GLU A 114 2.65 -15.55 43.24
C GLU A 114 2.61 -15.45 44.77
N ASP A 115 2.40 -14.25 45.32
CA ASP A 115 2.26 -14.01 46.76
C ASP A 115 0.96 -14.60 47.32
N ALA A 116 -0.10 -14.65 46.51
CA ALA A 116 -1.36 -15.29 46.87
C ALA A 116 -1.30 -16.82 46.71
N ASP A 117 -0.61 -17.31 45.68
CA ASP A 117 -0.50 -18.74 45.37
C ASP A 117 0.72 -19.04 44.50
N ARG A 118 1.46 -20.11 44.81
CA ARG A 118 2.69 -20.43 44.06
C ARG A 118 2.38 -20.78 42.60
N GLY A 119 2.93 -20.02 41.66
CA GLY A 119 2.66 -20.19 40.23
C GLY A 119 1.22 -19.86 39.85
N ASN A 120 0.64 -18.80 40.42
CA ASN A 120 -0.71 -18.26 40.13
C ASN A 120 -0.90 -17.85 38.65
N LEU A 121 -2.09 -17.34 38.31
CA LEU A 121 -2.51 -17.05 36.95
C LEU A 121 -1.57 -16.08 36.21
N ILE A 122 -1.10 -15.00 36.83
CA ILE A 122 -0.16 -14.05 36.20
C ILE A 122 1.12 -14.78 35.75
N TYR A 123 1.75 -15.54 36.66
CA TYR A 123 2.97 -16.30 36.35
C TYR A 123 2.76 -17.28 35.18
N LYS A 124 1.67 -18.05 35.22
CA LYS A 124 1.33 -19.02 34.15
C LYS A 124 1.13 -18.32 32.80
N ILE A 125 0.48 -17.14 32.80
CA ILE A 125 0.30 -16.34 31.59
C ILE A 125 1.65 -15.84 31.07
N GLU A 126 2.53 -15.31 31.91
CA GLU A 126 3.86 -14.84 31.48
C GLU A 126 4.72 -15.96 30.88
N VAL A 127 4.67 -17.17 31.45
CA VAL A 127 5.32 -18.36 30.86
C VAL A 127 4.77 -18.65 29.46
N PHE A 128 3.45 -18.61 29.26
CA PHE A 128 2.84 -18.87 27.95
C PHE A 128 3.01 -17.73 26.94
N LEU A 129 3.08 -16.48 27.38
CA LEU A 129 3.44 -15.34 26.54
C LEU A 129 4.86 -15.54 25.95
N ASN A 130 5.84 -15.85 26.79
CA ASN A 130 7.24 -15.98 26.40
C ASN A 130 7.59 -17.28 25.64
N SER A 131 6.91 -18.40 25.92
CA SER A 131 7.14 -19.70 25.25
C SER A 131 6.20 -19.95 24.07
N GLY A 132 4.97 -19.44 24.17
CA GLY A 132 3.89 -19.62 23.21
C GLY A 132 3.79 -18.45 22.24
N ILE A 133 3.14 -17.38 22.70
CA ILE A 133 2.61 -16.28 21.87
C ILE A 133 3.73 -15.51 21.17
N PHE A 134 4.71 -14.96 21.90
CA PHE A 134 5.81 -14.18 21.32
C PHE A 134 6.80 -15.02 20.49
N ARG A 135 6.67 -16.35 20.48
CA ARG A 135 7.42 -17.23 19.54
C ARG A 135 6.64 -17.56 18.27
N SER A 136 5.40 -17.12 18.15
CA SER A 136 4.50 -17.41 17.03
C SER A 136 4.16 -16.12 16.28
N TRP A 137 4.41 -16.11 14.97
CA TRP A 137 4.15 -14.96 14.09
C TRP A 137 2.70 -14.48 14.19
N LYS A 138 1.75 -15.35 13.80
CA LYS A 138 0.32 -15.01 13.79
C LYS A 138 -0.24 -14.73 15.17
N ASP A 139 0.16 -15.50 16.18
CA ASP A 139 -0.37 -15.31 17.53
C ASP A 139 0.12 -13.97 18.14
N SER A 140 1.32 -13.49 17.77
CA SER A 140 1.81 -12.16 18.18
C SER A 140 1.03 -11.00 17.53
N ILE A 141 0.67 -11.13 16.25
CA ILE A 141 -0.12 -10.12 15.51
C ILE A 141 -1.55 -10.06 16.04
N ILE A 142 -2.18 -11.23 16.24
CA ILE A 142 -3.52 -11.32 16.83
C ILE A 142 -3.53 -10.72 18.24
N MET A 143 -2.54 -11.06 19.07
CA MET A 143 -2.44 -10.46 20.40
C MET A 143 -2.30 -8.94 20.32
N LEU A 144 -1.46 -8.41 19.42
CA LEU A 144 -1.30 -6.96 19.22
C LEU A 144 -2.63 -6.28 18.89
N GLN A 145 -3.43 -6.87 17.99
CA GLN A 145 -4.77 -6.34 17.64
C GLN A 145 -5.70 -6.27 18.88
N THR A 146 -5.67 -7.26 19.76
CA THR A 146 -6.50 -7.25 20.99
C THR A 146 -6.09 -6.21 22.03
N THR A 147 -4.87 -5.70 22.00
CA THR A 147 -4.39 -4.74 23.03
C THR A 147 -5.14 -3.41 23.03
N LYS A 148 -5.63 -2.96 21.85
CA LYS A 148 -6.27 -1.64 21.68
C LYS A 148 -7.51 -1.48 22.56
N SER A 149 -8.31 -2.54 22.72
CA SER A 149 -9.54 -2.53 23.53
C SER A 149 -9.29 -2.57 25.05
N LEU A 150 -8.02 -2.57 25.47
CA LEU A 150 -7.57 -2.76 26.85
C LEU A 150 -6.57 -1.68 27.28
N LEU A 151 -6.55 -0.53 26.60
CA LEU A 151 -5.78 0.63 27.03
C LEU A 151 -6.43 1.27 28.27
N PRO A 152 -5.67 1.76 29.26
CA PRO A 152 -4.19 1.81 29.30
C PRO A 152 -3.51 0.51 29.76
N TRP A 153 -4.23 -0.42 30.41
CA TRP A 153 -3.68 -1.64 31.01
C TRP A 153 -2.69 -2.41 30.13
N SER A 154 -2.98 -2.56 28.83
CA SER A 154 -2.12 -3.30 27.91
C SER A 154 -0.74 -2.63 27.66
N GLU A 155 -0.62 -1.33 27.89
CA GLU A 155 0.64 -0.56 27.79
C GLU A 155 1.39 -0.54 29.12
N ASP A 156 0.70 -0.34 30.24
CA ASP A 156 1.30 -0.37 31.58
C ASP A 156 1.94 -1.75 31.85
N LEU A 157 1.28 -2.81 31.39
CA LEU A 157 1.76 -4.20 31.38
C LEU A 157 2.77 -4.51 30.24
N LYS A 158 3.12 -3.52 29.43
CA LYS A 158 4.10 -3.59 28.31
C LYS A 158 3.78 -4.66 27.27
N LEU A 159 2.51 -5.04 27.13
CA LEU A 159 2.07 -6.09 26.21
C LEU A 159 2.16 -5.62 24.75
N VAL A 160 1.78 -4.37 24.48
CA VAL A 160 1.89 -3.77 23.13
C VAL A 160 3.35 -3.73 22.67
N GLY A 161 4.25 -3.22 23.53
CA GLY A 161 5.70 -3.19 23.27
C GLY A 161 6.27 -4.57 22.96
N ARG A 162 6.03 -5.56 23.84
CA ARG A 162 6.50 -6.95 23.62
C ARG A 162 5.92 -7.59 22.36
N CYS A 163 4.69 -7.27 21.98
CA CYS A 163 4.12 -7.64 20.69
C CYS A 163 4.87 -7.00 19.51
N ILE A 164 5.13 -5.69 19.56
CA ILE A 164 5.88 -4.96 18.52
C ILE A 164 7.31 -5.50 18.38
N ASP A 165 8.02 -5.73 19.48
CA ASP A 165 9.36 -6.31 19.50
C ASP A 165 9.33 -7.73 18.90
N SER A 166 8.35 -8.55 19.29
CA SER A 166 8.16 -9.90 18.74
C SER A 166 7.93 -9.91 17.23
N VAL A 167 7.10 -8.99 16.71
CA VAL A 167 6.75 -8.90 15.30
C VAL A 167 7.90 -8.31 14.49
N SER A 168 8.46 -7.16 14.92
CA SER A 168 9.59 -6.51 14.25
C SER A 168 10.82 -7.41 14.20
N ALA A 169 11.17 -8.08 15.30
CA ALA A 169 12.29 -9.03 15.31
C ALA A 169 12.13 -10.16 14.26
N LYS A 170 10.91 -10.66 14.03
CA LYS A 170 10.64 -11.71 13.02
C LYS A 170 10.66 -11.18 11.58
N ILE A 171 10.23 -9.94 11.36
CA ILE A 171 10.35 -9.26 10.05
C ILE A 171 11.82 -9.10 9.64
N LEU A 172 12.72 -8.94 10.62
CA LEU A 172 14.16 -8.78 10.43
C LEU A 172 14.94 -10.11 10.35
N VAL A 173 14.26 -11.26 10.41
CA VAL A 173 14.90 -12.56 10.21
C VAL A 173 15.03 -12.85 8.72
N ASP A 174 16.21 -13.33 8.32
CA ASP A 174 16.52 -13.70 6.94
C ASP A 174 15.54 -14.76 6.42
N PRO A 175 14.83 -14.54 5.29
CA PRO A 175 13.87 -15.47 4.72
C PRO A 175 14.33 -16.93 4.63
N GLU A 176 15.62 -17.19 4.42
CA GLU A 176 16.16 -18.56 4.34
C GLU A 176 16.09 -19.33 5.68
N THR A 177 15.98 -18.62 6.80
CA THR A 177 15.94 -19.19 8.16
C THR A 177 14.54 -19.31 8.76
N ILE A 178 13.49 -18.97 8.00
CA ILE A 178 12.11 -18.92 8.48
C ILE A 178 11.51 -20.33 8.58
N THR A 179 11.13 -20.69 9.81
CA THR A 179 10.56 -22.01 10.16
C THR A 179 9.08 -21.95 10.56
N TRP A 180 8.46 -20.76 10.57
CA TRP A 180 7.07 -20.55 10.98
C TRP A 180 6.13 -20.29 9.79
N SER A 181 4.84 -20.58 9.99
CA SER A 181 3.80 -20.38 8.97
C SER A 181 3.43 -18.90 8.79
N TYR A 182 3.33 -18.45 7.53
CA TYR A 182 2.94 -17.10 7.13
C TYR A 182 1.77 -17.11 6.12
N THR A 183 1.16 -15.95 5.87
CA THR A 183 0.21 -15.75 4.74
C THR A 183 0.91 -15.05 3.59
N HIS A 184 0.79 -15.56 2.36
CA HIS A 184 1.25 -14.84 1.17
C HIS A 184 0.35 -15.13 -0.04
N ASN A 185 -0.53 -14.18 -0.36
CA ASN A 185 -1.39 -14.21 -1.54
C ASN A 185 -0.83 -13.34 -2.67
N ARG A 186 -0.05 -13.95 -3.56
CA ARG A 186 0.63 -13.31 -4.71
C ARG A 186 -0.31 -12.80 -5.82
N LYS A 187 -1.17 -11.80 -5.52
CA LYS A 187 -2.14 -11.21 -6.47
C LYS A 187 -2.00 -9.70 -6.71
N LEU A 188 -0.86 -9.09 -6.35
CA LEU A 188 -0.66 -7.63 -6.36
C LEU A 188 0.68 -7.14 -6.95
N SER A 189 1.43 -8.02 -7.63
CA SER A 189 2.81 -7.75 -8.08
C SER A 189 3.06 -8.02 -9.57
N GLY A 190 2.05 -7.83 -10.42
CA GLY A 190 2.21 -7.85 -11.87
C GLY A 190 0.99 -7.27 -12.59
N PRO A 191 1.14 -6.64 -13.78
CA PRO A 191 0.01 -6.28 -14.63
C PRO A 191 -0.68 -7.54 -15.17
N ASP A 192 -1.99 -7.48 -15.38
CA ASP A 192 -2.81 -8.62 -15.83
C ASP A 192 -2.49 -9.05 -17.28
N THR A 193 -1.44 -9.86 -17.46
CA THR A 193 -1.40 -10.83 -18.56
C THR A 193 -2.21 -12.06 -18.14
N ILE A 194 -3.36 -12.24 -18.78
CA ILE A 194 -4.18 -13.45 -18.65
C ILE A 194 -3.41 -14.62 -19.29
N VAL A 195 -2.56 -15.28 -18.49
CA VAL A 195 -1.93 -16.55 -18.88
C VAL A 195 -2.72 -17.67 -18.22
N GLU A 196 -3.45 -18.42 -19.06
CA GLU A 196 -4.19 -19.59 -18.61
C GLU A 196 -3.25 -20.66 -18.02
N TYR A 197 -3.46 -20.97 -16.75
CA TYR A 197 -3.48 -22.32 -16.18
C TYR A 197 -2.42 -23.37 -16.63
N HIS A 198 -1.16 -23.00 -16.81
CA HIS A 198 -0.05 -23.97 -16.84
C HIS A 198 0.68 -24.06 -15.49
N ARG A 199 0.22 -25.02 -14.68
CA ARG A 199 0.81 -25.42 -13.40
C ARG A 199 2.00 -26.36 -13.61
N GLU A 200 3.08 -25.86 -14.21
CA GLU A 200 4.29 -26.67 -14.43
C GLU A 200 5.54 -26.03 -13.83
N LYS A 201 6.34 -26.89 -13.18
CA LYS A 201 7.57 -26.62 -12.43
C LYS A 201 7.43 -25.64 -11.25
N ARG A 202 7.44 -26.23 -10.04
CA ARG A 202 7.99 -25.57 -8.86
C ARG A 202 9.44 -25.20 -9.15
N GLU A 203 9.71 -23.92 -9.31
CA GLU A 203 10.98 -23.36 -8.83
C GLU A 203 11.05 -23.55 -7.31
N GLU A 204 12.26 -23.57 -6.76
CA GLU A 204 12.53 -24.10 -5.42
C GLU A 204 11.91 -23.27 -4.29
N ASN A 205 11.94 -23.80 -3.06
CA ASN A 205 11.23 -23.25 -1.89
C ASN A 205 11.83 -21.93 -1.34
N VAL A 206 12.06 -20.93 -2.19
CA VAL A 206 12.54 -19.60 -1.79
C VAL A 206 11.37 -18.84 -1.17
N ILE A 207 11.51 -18.47 0.11
CA ILE A 207 10.51 -17.68 0.82
C ILE A 207 10.51 -16.25 0.25
N PRO A 208 9.35 -15.70 -0.20
CA PRO A 208 9.29 -14.36 -0.77
C PRO A 208 9.76 -13.29 0.21
N LYS A 209 10.51 -12.27 -0.24
CA LYS A 209 11.03 -11.20 0.64
C LYS A 209 9.93 -10.36 1.30
N ASP A 210 8.72 -10.40 0.73
CA ASP A 210 7.49 -9.73 1.14
C ASP A 210 6.52 -10.65 1.90
N TRP A 211 6.96 -11.85 2.35
CA TRP A 211 6.13 -12.85 3.04
C TRP A 211 5.30 -12.33 4.23
N TRP A 212 5.77 -11.27 4.88
CA TRP A 212 5.19 -10.68 6.10
C TRP A 212 4.22 -9.53 5.82
N VAL A 213 4.23 -8.98 4.60
CA VAL A 213 3.58 -7.70 4.26
C VAL A 213 2.06 -7.79 4.42
N GLU A 214 1.44 -8.86 3.93
CA GLU A 214 -0.02 -9.06 3.99
C GLU A 214 -0.52 -9.11 5.44
N ASP A 215 0.12 -9.92 6.30
CA ASP A 215 -0.26 -10.08 7.71
C ASP A 215 -0.06 -8.78 8.52
N VAL A 216 1.01 -8.02 8.27
CA VAL A 216 1.28 -6.73 8.97
C VAL A 216 0.37 -5.61 8.47
N CYS A 217 0.00 -5.61 7.19
CA CYS A 217 -0.94 -4.62 6.64
C CYS A 217 -2.40 -4.86 7.05
N GLU A 218 -2.69 -5.92 7.80
CA GLU A 218 -4.00 -6.09 8.47
C GLU A 218 -4.11 -5.27 9.77
N LEU A 219 -3.01 -4.70 10.27
CA LEU A 219 -3.02 -3.83 11.43
C LEU A 219 -3.65 -2.47 11.11
N GLU A 220 -4.42 -1.94 12.06
CA GLU A 220 -4.88 -0.55 12.04
C GLU A 220 -3.70 0.44 12.11
N ILE A 221 -3.93 1.67 11.64
CA ILE A 221 -2.88 2.65 11.33
C ILE A 221 -1.90 2.90 12.48
N ASP A 222 -2.37 3.01 13.73
CA ASP A 222 -1.50 3.31 14.87
C ASP A 222 -0.61 2.13 15.27
N MET A 223 -1.12 0.90 15.14
CA MET A 223 -0.34 -0.33 15.39
C MET A 223 0.63 -0.60 14.24
N PHE A 224 0.18 -0.40 12.99
CA PHE A 224 1.04 -0.44 11.81
C PHE A 224 2.19 0.57 11.92
N LYS A 225 1.89 1.83 12.31
CA LYS A 225 2.89 2.88 12.54
C LYS A 225 3.96 2.46 13.53
N ARG A 226 3.57 1.88 14.66
CA ARG A 226 4.51 1.45 15.71
C ARG A 226 5.38 0.27 15.26
N VAL A 227 4.79 -0.75 14.63
CA VAL A 227 5.54 -1.89 14.06
C VAL A 227 6.52 -1.43 12.99
N MET A 228 6.07 -0.63 12.02
CA MET A 228 6.92 -0.13 10.95
C MET A 228 7.98 0.85 11.44
N SER A 229 7.70 1.62 12.51
CA SER A 229 8.71 2.47 13.16
C SER A 229 9.82 1.64 13.80
N ALA A 230 9.48 0.54 14.50
CA ALA A 230 10.47 -0.39 15.07
C ALA A 230 11.31 -1.11 13.99
N VAL A 231 10.68 -1.51 12.88
CA VAL A 231 11.39 -2.08 11.72
C VAL A 231 12.33 -1.04 11.10
N LYS A 232 11.88 0.21 10.90
CA LYS A 232 12.67 1.32 10.36
C LYS A 232 13.83 1.71 11.26
N SER A 233 13.62 1.80 12.58
CA SER A 233 14.66 2.16 13.55
C SER A 233 15.73 1.08 13.74
N SER A 234 15.45 -0.17 13.35
CA SER A 234 16.44 -1.25 13.42
C SER A 234 17.62 -1.10 12.45
N GLY A 235 17.43 -0.36 11.35
CA GLY A 235 18.42 -0.22 10.26
C GLY A 235 18.74 -1.49 9.47
N ARG A 236 18.15 -2.65 9.81
CA ARG A 236 18.45 -3.96 9.19
C ARG A 236 17.56 -4.30 8.00
N MET A 237 16.34 -3.77 7.97
CA MET A 237 15.42 -3.99 6.85
C MET A 237 15.86 -3.16 5.64
N ASN A 238 15.78 -3.74 4.44
CA ASN A 238 16.04 -2.98 3.22
C ASN A 238 14.89 -1.98 2.97
N ASN A 239 15.23 -0.82 2.41
CA ASN A 239 14.21 0.20 2.13
C ASN A 239 13.12 -0.35 1.18
N GLY A 240 13.47 -1.22 0.23
CA GLY A 240 12.53 -1.95 -0.64
C GLY A 240 11.39 -2.66 0.09
N GLY A 241 11.67 -3.42 1.16
CA GLY A 241 10.64 -4.09 1.94
C GLY A 241 9.72 -3.11 2.68
N ILE A 242 10.28 -2.00 3.18
CA ILE A 242 9.49 -0.93 3.80
C ILE A 242 8.59 -0.25 2.76
N GLY A 243 9.14 0.14 1.60
CA GLY A 243 8.40 0.80 0.53
C GLY A 243 7.28 -0.06 -0.05
N GLU A 244 7.53 -1.36 -0.24
CA GLU A 244 6.50 -2.31 -0.68
C GLU A 244 5.39 -2.51 0.36
N ALA A 245 5.74 -2.58 1.65
CA ALA A 245 4.74 -2.63 2.72
C ALA A 245 3.87 -1.36 2.77
N LEU A 246 4.47 -0.18 2.61
CA LEU A 246 3.74 1.09 2.55
C LEU A 246 2.84 1.18 1.31
N ARG A 247 3.32 0.72 0.14
CA ARG A 247 2.54 0.62 -1.10
C ARG A 247 1.33 -0.30 -0.93
N TYR A 248 1.53 -1.47 -0.34
CA TYR A 248 0.47 -2.43 -0.03
C TYR A 248 -0.54 -1.84 0.96
N TYR A 249 -0.06 -1.18 2.02
CA TYR A 249 -0.92 -0.55 3.03
C TYR A 249 -1.83 0.52 2.41
N VAL A 250 -1.25 1.43 1.61
CA VAL A 250 -1.99 2.43 0.83
C VAL A 250 -3.04 1.78 -0.06
N ALA A 251 -2.68 0.76 -0.85
CA ALA A 251 -3.61 0.09 -1.76
C ALA A 251 -4.74 -0.69 -1.05
N ARG A 252 -4.54 -1.10 0.21
CA ARG A 252 -5.54 -1.81 1.02
C ARG A 252 -6.50 -0.87 1.75
N TRP A 253 -6.00 0.25 2.26
CA TRP A 253 -6.74 1.10 3.20
C TRP A 253 -7.24 2.42 2.60
N LEU A 254 -6.60 2.99 1.58
CA LEU A 254 -7.12 4.19 0.91
C LEU A 254 -8.19 3.86 -0.14
N PRO A 255 -9.30 4.63 -0.22
CA PRO A 255 -10.32 4.46 -1.25
C PRO A 255 -9.83 4.64 -2.70
N GLU A 256 -10.44 3.87 -3.62
CA GLU A 256 -10.24 3.94 -5.08
C GLU A 256 -10.94 5.13 -5.77
N SER A 257 -11.75 5.94 -5.07
CA SER A 257 -12.50 7.04 -5.69
C SER A 257 -12.22 8.38 -5.04
N MET A 258 -12.10 9.40 -5.89
CA MET A 258 -11.91 10.81 -5.53
C MET A 258 -12.94 11.28 -4.49
N GLU A 259 -14.21 10.97 -4.71
CA GLU A 259 -15.32 11.31 -3.79
C GLU A 259 -15.20 10.62 -2.42
N SER A 260 -14.72 9.37 -2.37
CA SER A 260 -14.54 8.66 -1.10
C SER A 260 -13.29 9.12 -0.34
N LEU A 261 -12.26 9.60 -1.04
CA LEU A 261 -11.06 10.16 -0.42
C LEU A 261 -11.37 11.46 0.35
N THR A 262 -12.26 12.30 -0.17
CA THR A 262 -12.69 13.55 0.47
C THR A 262 -13.77 13.35 1.53
N SER A 263 -14.64 12.34 1.40
CA SER A 263 -15.68 12.02 2.39
C SER A 263 -15.10 11.64 3.77
N GLU A 264 -14.00 10.88 3.82
CA GLU A 264 -13.31 10.48 5.05
C GLU A 264 -11.96 11.22 5.23
N ALA A 265 -11.90 12.49 4.82
CA ALA A 265 -10.64 13.25 4.73
C ALA A 265 -9.78 13.21 6.00
N SER A 266 -10.35 13.30 7.21
CA SER A 266 -9.58 13.27 8.46
C SER A 266 -8.89 11.92 8.73
N SER A 267 -9.55 10.80 8.41
CA SER A 267 -8.99 9.46 8.56
C SER A 267 -7.92 9.19 7.50
N ASN A 268 -8.24 9.54 6.25
CA ASN A 268 -7.30 9.44 5.13
C ASN A 268 -6.06 10.34 5.35
N LYS A 269 -6.22 11.50 6.00
CA LYS A 269 -5.13 12.42 6.33
C LYS A 269 -4.12 11.78 7.27
N HIS A 270 -4.57 11.27 8.43
CA HIS A 270 -3.70 10.57 9.39
C HIS A 270 -2.99 9.36 8.77
N LEU A 271 -3.68 8.63 7.88
CA LEU A 271 -3.08 7.53 7.13
C LEU A 271 -1.95 8.02 6.20
N VAL A 272 -2.21 9.02 5.36
CA VAL A 272 -1.21 9.56 4.42
C VAL A 272 -0.03 10.15 5.17
N GLU A 273 -0.26 10.97 6.20
CA GLU A 273 0.80 11.57 7.03
C GLU A 273 1.66 10.50 7.71
N THR A 274 1.02 9.42 8.21
CA THR A 274 1.73 8.27 8.77
C THR A 274 2.53 7.51 7.72
N VAL A 275 2.00 7.29 6.51
CA VAL A 275 2.73 6.65 5.42
C VAL A 275 3.95 7.48 5.01
N VAL A 276 3.80 8.79 4.86
CA VAL A 276 4.91 9.71 4.53
C VAL A 276 5.99 9.69 5.61
N PHE A 277 5.60 9.79 6.89
CA PHE A 277 6.52 9.67 8.02
C PHE A 277 7.31 8.34 8.01
N LEU A 278 6.68 7.25 7.56
CA LEU A 278 7.31 5.94 7.47
C LEU A 278 8.21 5.77 6.23
N LEU A 279 8.05 6.56 5.16
CA LEU A 279 8.90 6.47 3.97
C LEU A 279 10.39 6.51 4.36
N PRO A 280 11.24 5.60 3.84
CA PRO A 280 12.67 5.70 4.02
C PRO A 280 13.17 7.04 3.44
N ARG A 281 14.10 7.71 4.14
CA ARG A 281 14.70 8.97 3.62
C ARG A 281 15.36 8.67 2.28
N VAL A 282 14.95 9.37 1.21
CA VAL A 282 15.52 9.12 -0.12
C VAL A 282 16.99 9.51 -0.13
N ASN A 283 17.82 8.59 -0.61
CA ASN A 283 19.07 8.91 -1.28
C ASN A 283 18.96 8.32 -2.69
N ARG A 284 19.48 9.00 -3.72
CA ARG A 284 19.31 8.65 -5.13
C ARG A 284 19.72 7.20 -5.46
N ALA A 285 20.69 6.65 -4.73
CA ALA A 285 21.17 5.27 -4.88
C ALA A 285 20.23 4.19 -4.28
N MET A 286 19.18 4.56 -3.55
CA MET A 286 18.43 3.64 -2.69
C MET A 286 16.98 3.49 -3.14
N SER A 287 16.71 2.49 -3.97
CA SER A 287 15.36 2.21 -4.45
C SER A 287 14.49 1.55 -3.36
N TYR A 288 13.27 2.07 -3.20
CA TYR A 288 12.30 1.55 -2.24
C TYR A 288 10.85 1.61 -2.73
N SER A 289 10.50 2.65 -3.47
CA SER A 289 9.27 2.75 -4.24
C SER A 289 9.56 3.38 -5.60
N ALA A 290 8.76 3.03 -6.61
CA ALA A 290 8.79 3.70 -7.90
C ALA A 290 8.32 5.16 -7.77
N CYS A 291 8.89 6.08 -8.55
CA CYS A 291 8.47 7.49 -8.55
C CYS A 291 6.97 7.67 -8.84
N SER A 292 6.37 6.83 -9.69
CA SER A 292 4.92 6.84 -9.96
C SER A 292 4.07 6.65 -8.70
N PHE A 293 4.51 5.86 -7.72
CA PHE A 293 3.82 5.74 -6.42
C PHE A 293 3.92 7.02 -5.59
N LEU A 294 5.08 7.69 -5.59
CA LEU A 294 5.28 8.93 -4.84
C LEU A 294 4.47 10.09 -5.43
N LEU A 295 4.43 10.23 -6.77
CA LEU A 295 3.57 11.19 -7.47
C LEU A 295 2.08 10.93 -7.18
N LYS A 296 1.64 9.67 -7.29
CA LYS A 296 0.28 9.24 -6.91
C LYS A 296 -0.06 9.56 -5.45
N LEU A 297 0.87 9.34 -4.52
CA LEU A 297 0.70 9.65 -3.09
C LEU A 297 0.67 11.18 -2.84
N LEU A 298 1.49 11.95 -3.54
CA LEU A 298 1.48 13.42 -3.53
C LEU A 298 0.16 13.98 -4.06
N LYS A 299 -0.44 13.37 -5.09
CA LYS A 299 -1.77 13.77 -5.55
C LYS A 299 -2.81 13.52 -4.46
N VAL A 300 -2.81 12.36 -3.80
CA VAL A 300 -3.73 12.06 -2.70
C VAL A 300 -3.50 12.99 -1.50
N SER A 301 -2.25 13.31 -1.17
CA SER A 301 -1.93 14.16 0.00
C SER A 301 -2.45 15.59 -0.17
N ILE A 302 -2.39 16.15 -1.38
CA ILE A 302 -3.01 17.44 -1.74
C ILE A 302 -4.53 17.36 -1.61
N LEU A 303 -5.15 16.33 -2.19
CA LEU A 303 -6.61 16.15 -2.22
C LEU A 303 -7.23 15.95 -0.82
N VAL A 304 -6.49 15.31 0.08
CA VAL A 304 -6.89 15.02 1.46
C VAL A 304 -6.52 16.17 2.42
N GLY A 305 -5.72 17.13 1.98
CA GLY A 305 -5.36 18.32 2.76
C GLY A 305 -4.38 18.02 3.90
N VAL A 306 -3.33 17.22 3.66
CA VAL A 306 -2.24 17.03 4.64
C VAL A 306 -1.50 18.34 4.91
N ASP A 307 -0.73 18.39 6.00
CA ASP A 307 0.12 19.55 6.32
C ASP A 307 1.16 19.88 5.23
N GLU A 308 1.51 21.16 5.07
CA GLU A 308 2.43 21.61 4.02
C GLU A 308 3.85 21.05 4.19
N MET A 309 4.33 20.82 5.42
CA MET A 309 5.63 20.16 5.64
C MET A 309 5.62 18.73 5.07
N VAL A 310 4.52 18.00 5.23
CA VAL A 310 4.36 16.63 4.73
C VAL A 310 4.28 16.59 3.20
N LYS A 311 3.72 17.64 2.56
CA LYS A 311 3.77 17.78 1.10
C LYS A 311 5.18 18.11 0.62
N GLU A 312 5.88 18.99 1.31
CA GLU A 312 7.21 19.44 0.92
C GLU A 312 8.25 18.31 1.03
N ASP A 313 8.14 17.46 2.06
CA ASP A 313 8.83 16.17 2.19
C ASP A 313 8.53 15.26 0.99
N LEU A 314 7.27 15.12 0.58
CA LEU A 314 6.91 14.32 -0.59
C LEU A 314 7.47 14.89 -1.89
N VAL A 315 7.46 16.22 -2.06
CA VAL A 315 8.03 16.90 -3.24
C VAL A 315 9.54 16.66 -3.33
N GLU A 316 10.26 16.67 -2.20
CA GLU A 316 11.69 16.32 -2.14
C GLU A 316 11.96 14.85 -2.47
N ASN A 317 11.16 13.93 -1.92
CA ASN A 317 11.28 12.51 -2.22
C ASN A 317 10.96 12.19 -3.69
N VAL A 318 10.03 12.94 -4.31
CA VAL A 318 9.73 12.86 -5.75
C VAL A 318 10.84 13.46 -6.60
N SER A 319 11.36 14.65 -6.26
CA SER A 319 12.39 15.33 -7.06
C SER A 319 13.64 14.46 -7.20
N LEU A 320 14.11 13.86 -6.11
CA LEU A 320 15.27 12.94 -6.10
C LEU A 320 15.09 11.70 -7.00
N LYS A 321 13.85 11.35 -7.37
CA LYS A 321 13.49 10.20 -8.23
C LYS A 321 12.80 10.61 -9.55
N LEU A 322 12.84 11.89 -9.92
CA LEU A 322 12.14 12.40 -11.13
C LEU A 322 12.54 11.65 -12.42
N HIS A 323 13.78 11.18 -12.49
CA HIS A 323 14.32 10.38 -13.60
C HIS A 323 13.64 9.02 -13.83
N GLU A 324 12.89 8.49 -12.85
CA GLU A 324 12.07 7.26 -12.96
C GLU A 324 10.61 7.53 -13.39
N ALA A 325 10.18 8.80 -13.45
CA ALA A 325 8.77 9.15 -13.71
C ALA A 325 8.40 9.04 -15.20
N SER A 326 7.11 8.80 -15.47
CA SER A 326 6.56 8.92 -16.82
C SER A 326 5.79 10.23 -17.00
N VAL A 327 5.62 10.66 -18.26
CA VAL A 327 4.79 11.85 -18.60
C VAL A 327 3.37 11.71 -18.04
N LYS A 328 2.80 10.49 -18.03
CA LYS A 328 1.46 10.23 -17.48
C LYS A 328 1.40 10.49 -15.97
N ASP A 329 2.48 10.22 -15.24
CA ASP A 329 2.54 10.47 -13.79
C ASP A 329 2.68 11.97 -13.49
N LEU A 330 3.30 12.77 -14.37
CA LEU A 330 3.37 14.23 -14.21
C LEU A 330 2.05 14.93 -14.59
N LEU A 331 1.33 14.42 -15.60
CA LEU A 331 0.08 15.03 -16.10
C LEU A 331 -1.10 14.99 -15.09
N ILE A 332 -1.00 14.28 -13.96
CA ILE A 332 -2.01 14.32 -12.89
C ILE A 332 -1.86 15.55 -11.97
N HIS A 333 -0.75 16.28 -12.10
CA HIS A 333 -0.39 17.42 -11.26
C HIS A 333 -0.53 18.76 -11.99
N GLU A 334 -0.68 19.83 -11.21
CA GLU A 334 -0.67 21.20 -11.71
C GLU A 334 0.73 21.63 -12.14
N VAL A 335 0.80 22.54 -13.11
CA VAL A 335 2.06 22.96 -13.76
C VAL A 335 3.04 23.56 -12.75
N GLU A 336 2.55 24.36 -11.79
CA GLU A 336 3.35 24.96 -10.73
C GLU A 336 4.03 23.92 -9.81
N LEU A 337 3.32 22.82 -9.52
CA LEU A 337 3.87 21.73 -8.72
C LEU A 337 4.93 20.95 -9.50
N VAL A 338 4.71 20.70 -10.79
CA VAL A 338 5.73 20.08 -11.66
C VAL A 338 6.95 20.98 -11.77
N HIS A 339 6.78 22.30 -11.90
CA HIS A 339 7.88 23.26 -11.87
C HIS A 339 8.67 23.19 -10.55
N ARG A 340 8.01 23.18 -9.39
CA ARG A 340 8.67 23.03 -8.08
C ARG A 340 9.48 21.73 -7.97
N ILE A 341 8.93 20.61 -8.47
CA ILE A 341 9.62 19.30 -8.48
C ILE A 341 10.88 19.34 -9.37
N VAL A 342 10.79 19.94 -10.56
CA VAL A 342 11.92 20.07 -11.49
C VAL A 342 13.01 20.98 -10.92
N ASP A 343 12.62 22.14 -10.37
CA ASP A 343 13.56 23.09 -9.78
C ASP A 343 14.34 22.47 -8.60
N LYS A 344 13.67 21.77 -7.68
CA LYS A 344 14.34 21.00 -6.63
C LYS A 344 15.32 19.96 -7.19
N PHE A 345 14.91 19.18 -8.19
CA PHE A 345 15.80 18.19 -8.81
C PHE A 345 17.07 18.84 -9.38
N MET A 346 16.93 20.00 -10.04
CA MET A 346 18.06 20.73 -10.61
C MET A 346 18.93 21.41 -9.54
N ALA A 347 18.35 21.85 -8.42
CA ALA A 347 19.11 22.35 -7.27
C ALA A 347 19.98 21.24 -6.65
N ASP A 348 19.44 20.02 -6.52
CA ASP A 348 20.19 18.87 -6.02
C ASP A 348 21.25 18.36 -7.01
N GLU A 349 21.00 18.44 -8.32
CA GLU A 349 21.99 18.09 -9.34
C GLU A 349 23.23 18.98 -9.27
N LYS A 350 23.04 20.29 -9.08
CA LYS A 350 24.13 21.26 -8.90
C LYS A 350 24.98 20.92 -7.67
N ARG A 351 24.35 20.60 -6.54
CA ARG A 351 25.05 20.18 -5.30
C ARG A 351 25.90 18.92 -5.49
N VAL A 352 25.41 17.93 -6.25
CA VAL A 352 26.16 16.69 -6.53
C VAL A 352 27.33 16.96 -7.49
N SER A 353 27.18 17.88 -8.45
CA SER A 353 28.23 18.25 -9.41
C SER A 353 29.42 19.01 -8.79
N GLU A 354 29.27 19.55 -7.58
CA GLU A 354 30.31 20.30 -6.86
C GLU A 354 31.23 19.41 -6.00
N ASP A 355 30.83 18.17 -5.66
CA ASP A 355 31.72 17.19 -4.99
C ASP A 355 32.64 16.53 -6.04
N ASP A 356 33.90 16.97 -6.09
CA ASP A 356 34.93 16.54 -7.04
C ASP A 356 35.11 15.02 -7.16
N ARG A 357 34.67 14.25 -6.16
CA ARG A 357 34.79 12.78 -6.10
C ARG A 357 33.84 12.02 -7.02
N TYR A 358 32.86 12.68 -7.65
CA TYR A 358 31.83 12.03 -8.48
C TYR A 358 31.89 12.36 -9.98
N LYS A 359 32.86 13.15 -10.44
CA LYS A 359 32.98 13.62 -11.83
C LYS A 359 33.22 12.52 -12.90
N GLU A 360 33.51 11.29 -12.49
CA GLU A 360 33.92 10.20 -13.40
C GLU A 360 32.79 9.20 -13.75
N PHE A 361 31.62 9.27 -13.10
CA PHE A 361 30.53 8.31 -13.35
C PHE A 361 29.58 8.73 -14.48
N VAL A 362 29.71 8.04 -15.62
CA VAL A 362 28.82 8.08 -16.81
C VAL A 362 27.31 7.98 -16.46
N LEU A 363 26.98 7.39 -15.31
CA LEU A 363 25.61 7.24 -14.79
C LEU A 363 24.92 8.59 -14.48
N GLY A 364 25.65 9.62 -14.02
CA GLY A 364 25.06 10.92 -13.66
C GLY A 364 24.43 11.61 -14.87
N ASN A 365 25.16 11.66 -15.99
CA ASN A 365 24.63 12.16 -17.26
C ASN A 365 23.37 11.39 -17.69
N GLY A 366 23.31 10.07 -17.49
CA GLY A 366 22.14 9.26 -17.84
C GLY A 366 20.84 9.69 -17.14
N ILE A 367 20.93 10.06 -15.86
CA ILE A 367 19.82 10.58 -15.04
C ILE A 367 19.38 11.95 -15.52
N LEU A 368 20.32 12.87 -15.74
CA LEU A 368 20.03 14.22 -16.22
C LEU A 368 19.41 14.20 -17.64
N LEU A 369 19.90 13.32 -18.52
CA LEU A 369 19.37 13.10 -19.87
C LEU A 369 17.98 12.44 -19.90
N SER A 370 17.59 11.64 -18.89
CA SER A 370 16.23 11.11 -18.82
C SER A 370 15.25 12.18 -18.32
N VAL A 371 15.64 13.03 -17.36
CA VAL A 371 14.82 14.17 -16.93
C VAL A 371 14.64 15.19 -18.05
N GLY A 372 15.68 15.54 -18.79
CA GLY A 372 15.56 16.44 -19.96
C GLY A 372 14.53 15.93 -20.98
N ARG A 373 14.61 14.65 -21.35
CA ARG A 373 13.64 14.00 -22.24
C ARG A 373 12.23 13.91 -21.66
N LEU A 374 12.11 13.67 -20.35
CA LEU A 374 10.82 13.62 -19.65
C LEU A 374 10.11 14.98 -19.68
N ILE A 375 10.84 16.07 -19.44
CA ILE A 375 10.27 17.42 -19.41
C ILE A 375 9.96 17.92 -20.83
N ASP A 376 10.81 17.66 -21.82
CA ASP A 376 10.47 17.93 -23.24
C ASP A 376 9.21 17.16 -23.66
N ALA A 377 9.07 15.89 -23.24
CA ALA A 377 7.88 15.11 -23.52
C ALA A 377 6.64 15.59 -22.74
N TYR A 378 6.79 16.08 -21.51
CA TYR A 378 5.70 16.71 -20.74
C TYR A 378 5.22 18.00 -21.41
N LEU A 379 6.14 18.87 -21.82
CA LEU A 379 5.85 20.10 -22.57
C LEU A 379 5.10 19.81 -23.89
N ALA A 380 5.39 18.68 -24.55
CA ALA A 380 4.71 18.28 -25.78
C ALA A 380 3.31 17.66 -25.59
N HIS A 381 2.92 17.23 -24.38
CA HIS A 381 1.64 16.54 -24.13
C HIS A 381 0.68 17.31 -23.21
N ASN A 382 1.13 18.35 -22.51
CA ASN A 382 0.29 19.11 -21.59
C ASN A 382 -0.39 20.32 -22.28
N ARG A 383 -1.69 20.20 -22.54
CA ARG A 383 -2.54 21.24 -23.15
C ARG A 383 -2.87 22.44 -22.26
N ASN A 384 -2.59 22.34 -20.96
CA ASN A 384 -2.92 23.39 -19.98
C ASN A 384 -1.73 24.33 -19.71
N LEU A 385 -0.69 24.31 -20.55
CA LEU A 385 0.49 25.13 -20.39
C LEU A 385 0.23 26.57 -20.83
N THR A 386 0.71 27.54 -20.04
CA THR A 386 0.80 28.93 -20.47
C THR A 386 2.13 29.18 -21.19
N HIS A 387 2.22 30.26 -21.96
CA HIS A 387 3.47 30.67 -22.63
C HIS A 387 4.62 30.90 -21.63
N SER A 388 4.33 31.51 -20.46
CA SER A 388 5.32 31.73 -19.40
C SER A 388 5.80 30.40 -18.81
N SER A 389 4.87 29.54 -18.41
CA SER A 389 5.19 28.26 -17.78
C SER A 389 5.94 27.30 -18.72
N PHE A 390 5.68 27.34 -20.03
CA PHE A 390 6.45 26.60 -21.02
C PHE A 390 7.91 27.06 -21.04
N ILE A 391 8.12 28.38 -21.07
CA ILE A 391 9.47 28.97 -21.08
C ILE A 391 10.21 28.66 -19.79
N GLU A 392 9.60 28.92 -18.64
CA GLU A 392 10.19 28.68 -17.30
C GLU A 392 10.62 27.21 -17.14
N LEU A 393 9.72 26.25 -17.40
CA LEU A 393 10.03 24.82 -17.36
C LEU A 393 11.13 24.42 -18.35
N SER A 394 11.22 25.08 -19.51
CA SER A 394 12.26 24.80 -20.48
C SER A 394 13.61 25.41 -20.12
N GLU A 395 13.63 26.59 -19.50
CA GLU A 395 14.83 27.30 -19.04
C GLU A 395 15.44 26.65 -17.77
N LEU A 396 14.64 25.94 -16.95
CA LEU A 396 15.15 25.10 -15.85
C LEU A 396 16.06 23.95 -16.31
N ILE A 397 15.91 23.46 -17.54
CA ILE A 397 16.63 22.28 -18.04
C ILE A 397 17.96 22.72 -18.70
N PRO A 398 19.13 22.35 -18.14
CA PRO A 398 20.44 22.78 -18.66
C PRO A 398 20.76 22.13 -20.01
N GLU A 399 21.65 22.75 -20.79
CA GLU A 399 22.07 22.22 -22.10
C GLU A 399 22.70 20.82 -22.02
N SER A 400 23.33 20.45 -20.90
CA SER A 400 23.87 19.09 -20.66
C SER A 400 22.79 18.01 -20.62
N ALA A 401 21.55 18.37 -20.29
CA ALA A 401 20.39 17.47 -20.35
C ALA A 401 19.79 17.35 -21.77
N ARG A 402 20.18 18.22 -22.71
CA ARG A 402 19.66 18.32 -24.09
C ARG A 402 20.79 18.33 -25.14
N PRO A 403 21.48 17.19 -25.37
CA PRO A 403 22.43 17.06 -26.48
C PRO A 403 21.73 17.04 -27.86
N ILE A 404 20.46 16.61 -27.90
CA ILE A 404 19.61 16.56 -29.08
C ILE A 404 18.33 17.35 -28.75
N HIS A 405 17.91 18.24 -29.66
CA HIS A 405 16.78 19.16 -29.43
C HIS A 405 15.46 18.73 -30.10
N ASP A 406 15.40 17.57 -30.73
CA ASP A 406 14.20 17.04 -31.40
C ASP A 406 12.96 16.99 -30.50
N GLY A 407 13.13 16.62 -29.22
CA GLY A 407 12.06 16.58 -28.22
C GLY A 407 11.50 17.97 -27.94
N LEU A 408 12.39 18.92 -27.65
CA LEU A 408 12.03 20.33 -27.46
C LEU A 408 11.42 20.95 -28.73
N TYR A 409 11.94 20.65 -29.92
CA TYR A 409 11.33 21.09 -31.18
C TYR A 409 9.90 20.57 -31.33
N LYS A 410 9.66 19.27 -31.06
CA LYS A 410 8.32 18.70 -31.07
C LYS A 410 7.40 19.38 -30.05
N ALA A 411 7.89 19.68 -28.85
CA ALA A 411 7.13 20.41 -27.84
C ALA A 411 6.76 21.83 -28.31
N ILE A 412 7.72 22.59 -28.84
CA ILE A 412 7.50 23.92 -29.43
C ILE A 412 6.48 23.83 -30.56
N ASP A 413 6.62 22.84 -31.45
CA ASP A 413 5.71 22.66 -32.58
C ASP A 413 4.27 22.35 -32.15
N THR A 414 4.09 21.46 -31.18
CA THR A 414 2.78 21.14 -30.62
C THR A 414 2.17 22.36 -29.94
N PHE A 415 2.94 23.11 -29.15
CA PHE A 415 2.48 24.34 -28.50
C PHE A 415 2.07 25.41 -29.52
N LEU A 416 2.85 25.62 -30.59
CA LEU A 416 2.49 26.50 -31.71
C LEU A 416 1.26 26.04 -32.50
N LYS A 417 0.90 24.74 -32.41
CA LYS A 417 -0.33 24.19 -33.01
C LYS A 417 -1.56 24.52 -32.17
N GLU A 418 -1.44 24.36 -30.86
CA GLU A 418 -2.54 24.54 -29.92
C GLU A 418 -2.78 26.02 -29.58
N HIS A 419 -1.78 26.88 -29.79
CA HIS A 419 -1.83 28.34 -29.58
C HIS A 419 -1.56 29.18 -30.85
N PRO A 420 -2.44 29.15 -31.87
CA PRO A 420 -2.29 29.96 -33.08
C PRO A 420 -2.22 31.48 -32.79
N GLU A 421 -2.87 31.95 -31.72
CA GLU A 421 -3.00 33.34 -31.28
C GLU A 421 -1.69 34.01 -30.84
N LEU A 422 -0.63 33.25 -30.57
CA LEU A 422 0.65 33.79 -30.10
C LEU A 422 1.22 34.88 -31.04
N THR A 423 1.68 35.96 -30.44
CA THR A 423 2.30 37.09 -31.13
C THR A 423 3.63 36.70 -31.78
N LYS A 424 4.08 37.49 -32.77
CA LYS A 424 5.38 37.28 -33.42
C LYS A 424 6.56 37.31 -32.43
N SER A 425 6.46 38.11 -31.38
CA SER A 425 7.40 38.19 -30.26
C SER A 425 7.44 36.91 -29.43
N GLU A 426 6.28 36.36 -29.06
CA GLU A 426 6.17 35.14 -28.27
C GLU A 426 6.65 33.92 -29.06
N LYS A 427 6.24 33.80 -30.33
CA LYS A 427 6.72 32.76 -31.26
C LYS A 427 8.25 32.83 -31.43
N LYS A 428 8.83 34.04 -31.51
CA LYS A 428 10.28 34.24 -31.55
C LYS A 428 10.97 33.82 -30.25
N ARG A 429 10.43 34.15 -29.07
CA ARG A 429 10.99 33.74 -27.77
C ARG A 429 10.95 32.22 -27.61
N LEU A 430 9.80 31.61 -27.92
CA LEU A 430 9.59 30.16 -27.84
C LEU A 430 10.56 29.38 -28.75
N CYS A 431 10.68 29.78 -30.03
CA CYS A 431 11.62 29.15 -30.95
C CYS A 431 13.09 29.42 -30.60
N GLY A 432 13.38 30.46 -29.80
CA GLY A 432 14.72 30.77 -29.30
C GLY A 432 15.23 29.78 -28.25
N LEU A 433 14.37 28.95 -27.67
CA LEU A 433 14.73 27.91 -26.70
C LEU A 433 15.47 26.72 -27.36
N MET A 434 15.33 26.53 -28.68
CA MET A 434 15.98 25.42 -29.39
C MET A 434 17.24 25.85 -30.15
N ASP A 435 18.33 25.09 -29.96
CA ASP A 435 19.50 25.18 -30.82
C ASP A 435 19.29 24.31 -32.06
N VAL A 436 19.10 24.97 -33.20
CA VAL A 436 18.88 24.36 -34.51
C VAL A 436 20.01 23.42 -34.92
N ARG A 437 21.24 23.62 -34.41
CA ARG A 437 22.41 22.77 -34.67
C ARG A 437 22.29 21.39 -34.02
N LYS A 438 21.46 21.26 -32.98
CA LYS A 438 21.24 20.02 -32.21
C LYS A 438 20.02 19.23 -32.70
N LEU A 439 19.45 19.58 -33.85
CA LEU A 439 18.38 18.81 -34.50
C LEU A 439 18.95 17.68 -35.37
N THR A 440 18.29 16.53 -35.37
CA THR A 440 18.59 15.43 -36.31
C THR A 440 18.18 15.77 -37.75
N SER A 441 18.48 14.91 -38.73
CA SER A 441 18.02 15.13 -40.12
C SER A 441 16.50 15.18 -40.23
N ASP A 442 15.83 14.27 -39.53
CA ASP A 442 14.38 14.10 -39.63
C ASP A 442 13.66 15.27 -38.94
N ALA A 443 14.20 15.75 -37.81
CA ALA A 443 13.72 16.97 -37.16
C ALA A 443 13.98 18.22 -38.01
N SER A 444 15.16 18.34 -38.65
CA SER A 444 15.48 19.45 -39.55
C SER A 444 14.56 19.49 -40.77
N THR A 445 14.37 18.37 -41.48
CA THR A 445 13.48 18.32 -42.65
C THR A 445 12.03 18.65 -42.30
N HIS A 446 11.53 18.16 -41.15
CA HIS A 446 10.21 18.55 -40.64
C HIS A 446 10.15 20.05 -40.28
N ALA A 447 11.20 20.63 -39.68
CA ALA A 447 11.27 22.05 -39.35
C ALA A 447 11.39 22.96 -40.60
N ALA A 448 12.08 22.51 -41.64
CA ALA A 448 12.17 23.23 -42.91
C ALA A 448 10.81 23.39 -43.62
N GLN A 449 9.91 22.42 -43.44
CA GLN A 449 8.56 22.40 -44.02
C GLN A 449 7.48 23.03 -43.11
N ASN A 450 7.84 23.52 -41.92
CA ASN A 450 6.88 23.91 -40.91
C ASN A 450 6.49 25.40 -40.96
N GLU A 451 5.35 25.69 -41.59
CA GLU A 451 4.79 27.04 -41.76
C GLU A 451 4.50 27.79 -40.45
N ARG A 452 4.43 27.10 -39.31
CA ARG A 452 4.21 27.74 -37.99
C ARG A 452 5.46 28.41 -37.43
N LEU A 453 6.65 28.05 -37.91
CA LEU A 453 7.91 28.61 -37.44
C LEU A 453 8.18 30.01 -38.05
N PRO A 454 8.82 30.93 -37.31
CA PRO A 454 9.30 32.18 -37.90
C PRO A 454 10.31 31.91 -39.03
N LEU A 455 10.17 32.58 -40.18
CA LEU A 455 11.04 32.39 -41.35
C LEU A 455 12.55 32.40 -41.04
N ARG A 456 12.99 33.23 -40.09
CA ARG A 456 14.40 33.26 -39.64
C ARG A 456 14.89 31.90 -39.12
N VAL A 457 14.03 31.16 -38.41
CA VAL A 457 14.34 29.82 -37.87
C VAL A 457 14.41 28.81 -39.01
N VAL A 458 13.44 28.84 -39.94
CA VAL A 458 13.42 27.97 -41.13
C VAL A 458 14.71 28.14 -41.97
N VAL A 459 15.16 29.39 -42.19
CA VAL A 459 16.43 29.68 -42.88
C VAL A 459 17.64 29.13 -42.10
N GLN A 460 17.64 29.21 -40.77
CA GLN A 460 18.71 28.61 -39.95
C GLN A 460 18.72 27.08 -40.03
N VAL A 461 17.55 26.43 -40.09
CA VAL A 461 17.41 24.98 -40.27
C VAL A 461 18.05 24.55 -41.58
N LEU A 462 17.62 25.16 -42.70
CA LEU A 462 18.12 24.86 -44.05
C LEU A 462 19.64 25.10 -44.16
N TYR A 463 20.16 26.15 -43.53
CA TYR A 463 21.59 26.44 -43.50
C TYR A 463 22.41 25.33 -42.81
N PHE A 464 21.98 24.87 -41.63
CA PHE A 464 22.70 23.79 -40.92
C PHE A 464 22.48 22.41 -41.56
N GLU A 465 21.34 22.18 -42.21
CA GLU A 465 21.11 20.99 -43.04
C GLU A 465 22.08 20.97 -44.24
N GLN A 466 22.22 22.09 -44.96
CA GLN A 466 23.15 22.20 -46.08
C GLN A 466 24.62 22.06 -45.65
N LEU A 467 25.01 22.61 -44.48
CA LEU A 467 26.34 22.36 -43.91
C LEU A 467 26.56 20.86 -43.61
N ARG A 468 25.59 20.18 -43.01
CA ARG A 468 25.68 18.73 -42.73
C ARG A 468 25.75 17.89 -44.02
N ALA A 469 25.01 18.27 -45.06
CA ALA A 469 25.10 17.63 -46.37
C ALA A 469 26.49 17.83 -47.01
N ASN A 470 27.04 19.04 -46.96
CA ASN A 470 28.36 19.38 -47.52
C ASN A 470 29.54 18.77 -46.73
N HIS A 471 29.35 18.46 -45.45
CA HIS A 471 30.34 17.77 -44.61
C HIS A 471 30.18 16.24 -44.59
N SER A 472 29.24 15.68 -45.38
CA SER A 472 29.15 14.23 -45.57
C SER A 472 30.32 13.73 -46.45
N PRO A 473 31.16 12.79 -45.97
CA PRO A 473 32.34 12.36 -46.71
C PRO A 473 31.97 11.37 -47.83
N VAL A 474 31.54 11.89 -48.98
CA VAL A 474 31.36 11.12 -50.21
C VAL A 474 32.05 11.83 -51.37
N GLY A 475 33.15 11.26 -51.86
CA GLY A 475 33.77 11.70 -53.11
C GLY A 475 35.29 11.58 -53.18
N SER A 476 35.81 10.37 -53.40
CA SER A 476 37.03 10.21 -54.20
C SER A 476 36.71 9.26 -55.35
N VAL A 477 36.53 9.83 -56.54
CA VAL A 477 36.17 9.08 -57.75
C VAL A 477 37.08 9.48 -58.91
N ALA A 478 37.93 8.53 -59.30
CA ALA A 478 38.53 8.31 -60.63
C ALA A 478 39.52 9.32 -61.25
N ALA A 479 40.78 8.87 -61.38
CA ALA A 479 41.48 8.65 -62.66
C ALA A 479 42.74 7.76 -62.38
N SER A 480 42.79 6.46 -62.70
CA SER A 480 42.87 5.80 -64.02
C SER A 480 44.26 5.85 -64.71
N SER A 481 45.10 4.82 -64.49
CA SER A 481 45.88 4.17 -65.58
C SER A 481 46.59 2.84 -65.17
N HIS A 482 46.21 1.76 -65.86
CA HIS A 482 46.93 0.49 -66.14
C HIS A 482 47.34 -0.51 -65.03
N SER A 483 47.33 -1.79 -65.46
CA SER A 483 47.34 -3.09 -64.72
C SER A 483 48.59 -3.95 -65.12
N PRO A 484 48.79 -5.26 -64.76
CA PRO A 484 47.94 -6.23 -64.04
C PRO A 484 48.59 -7.30 -63.06
N LEU A 485 47.78 -7.81 -62.10
CA LEU A 485 47.74 -9.21 -61.53
C LEU A 485 48.94 -9.78 -60.70
N PRO A 486 48.79 -10.88 -59.89
CA PRO A 486 47.68 -11.85 -59.72
C PRO A 486 47.12 -12.08 -58.27
N PRO A 487 46.10 -12.97 -58.04
CA PRO A 487 45.23 -12.93 -56.83
C PRO A 487 45.12 -14.22 -55.97
N VAL A 488 44.62 -14.12 -54.72
CA VAL A 488 43.90 -15.23 -54.01
C VAL A 488 42.72 -14.77 -53.12
N LYS A 489 41.55 -15.36 -53.42
CA LYS A 489 40.23 -15.50 -52.77
C LYS A 489 40.09 -15.38 -51.23
N LYS A 490 38.93 -14.84 -50.80
CA LYS A 490 38.07 -15.40 -49.72
C LYS A 490 36.58 -15.32 -50.11
N THR A 491 35.77 -16.23 -49.57
CA THR A 491 34.38 -16.54 -49.98
C THR A 491 33.31 -15.82 -49.15
N GLU A 492 32.15 -15.60 -49.77
CA GLU A 492 30.87 -15.26 -49.13
C GLU A 492 30.05 -16.52 -48.83
N GLU A 493 29.11 -16.47 -47.88
CA GLU A 493 27.81 -17.15 -48.02
C GLU A 493 26.74 -16.56 -47.08
N LYS A 494 25.49 -16.54 -47.55
CA LYS A 494 24.26 -16.16 -46.81
C LYS A 494 23.44 -17.41 -46.50
N VAL A 495 22.62 -17.41 -45.44
CA VAL A 495 21.45 -18.30 -45.34
C VAL A 495 20.28 -17.56 -44.67
N GLU A 496 19.07 -17.77 -45.19
CA GLU A 496 17.78 -17.28 -44.69
C GLU A 496 17.12 -18.31 -43.74
N GLU A 497 16.18 -17.89 -42.89
CA GLU A 497 15.46 -18.79 -41.98
C GLU A 497 13.96 -18.81 -42.31
N GLU A 498 13.43 -19.98 -42.70
CA GLU A 498 12.02 -20.16 -43.07
C GLU A 498 11.35 -21.29 -42.25
N ALA A 499 10.05 -21.13 -41.98
CA ALA A 499 9.31 -21.95 -41.03
C ALA A 499 8.77 -23.27 -41.62
N THR A 500 8.72 -24.34 -40.82
CA THR A 500 7.96 -25.56 -41.17
C THR A 500 6.99 -26.02 -40.07
N LYS A 501 5.74 -26.27 -40.48
CA LYS A 501 4.70 -26.91 -39.66
C LYS A 501 4.86 -28.43 -39.74
N LYS A 502 4.66 -29.15 -38.63
CA LYS A 502 4.29 -30.57 -38.66
C LYS A 502 3.10 -30.89 -37.77
N LYS A 503 2.26 -31.78 -38.28
CA LYS A 503 0.95 -32.21 -37.75
C LYS A 503 1.07 -33.70 -37.42
N VAL A 504 0.81 -34.10 -36.19
CA VAL A 504 0.64 -35.51 -35.80
C VAL A 504 -0.52 -35.61 -34.80
N GLU A 505 -1.49 -36.45 -35.11
CA GLU A 505 -2.56 -36.83 -34.20
C GLU A 505 -2.06 -37.92 -33.23
N LEU A 506 -2.54 -37.93 -31.98
CA LEU A 506 -3.01 -39.18 -31.39
C LEU A 506 -4.02 -38.93 -30.26
N SER A 507 -4.94 -39.88 -30.14
CA SER A 507 -6.12 -39.82 -29.26
C SER A 507 -5.79 -39.90 -27.76
N LYS A 508 -6.69 -39.36 -26.92
CA LYS A 508 -6.95 -39.89 -25.57
C LYS A 508 -8.37 -39.58 -25.11
N LYS A 509 -9.09 -40.64 -24.71
CA LYS A 509 -10.38 -40.56 -24.01
C LYS A 509 -10.17 -39.96 -22.62
N SER A 510 -11.07 -39.09 -22.16
CA SER A 510 -11.27 -38.80 -20.74
C SER A 510 -12.72 -39.07 -20.34
N ARG A 511 -12.91 -39.86 -19.27
CA ARG A 511 -14.18 -39.96 -18.54
C ARG A 511 -14.09 -38.98 -17.37
N GLY A 512 -15.03 -38.03 -17.28
CA GLY A 512 -15.13 -37.14 -16.13
C GLY A 512 -15.88 -37.78 -14.96
N SER A 513 -15.62 -37.29 -13.75
CA SER A 513 -16.51 -37.48 -12.59
C SER A 513 -16.52 -36.21 -11.73
N LYS A 514 -17.71 -35.87 -11.21
CA LYS A 514 -17.99 -34.75 -10.31
C LYS A 514 -18.05 -35.24 -8.87
N SER A 515 -17.62 -34.43 -7.90
CA SER A 515 -18.14 -34.42 -6.51
C SER A 515 -17.64 -33.10 -5.85
N THR A 516 -18.49 -32.11 -5.58
CA THR A 516 -19.49 -31.89 -4.50
C THR A 516 -18.93 -31.14 -3.27
N ARG A 517 -19.62 -30.04 -2.92
CA ARG A 517 -19.36 -29.17 -1.76
C ARG A 517 -20.11 -29.64 -0.50
N SER A 518 -19.49 -29.43 0.66
CA SER A 518 -20.12 -29.02 1.93
C SER A 518 -19.03 -28.32 2.77
N GLY A 519 -19.28 -27.34 3.63
CA GLY A 519 -20.54 -26.70 4.05
C GLY A 519 -20.46 -26.39 5.55
N GLY A 520 -20.31 -25.12 5.94
CA GLY A 520 -20.18 -24.71 7.36
C GLY A 520 -19.24 -23.53 7.57
N GLY A 521 -19.71 -22.31 7.27
CA GLY A 521 -18.92 -21.09 7.47
C GLY A 521 -19.27 -20.38 8.78
N ALA A 522 -18.25 -20.08 9.60
CA ALA A 522 -18.35 -19.00 10.57
C ALA A 522 -18.27 -17.65 9.84
N GLN A 523 -19.02 -16.66 10.32
CA GLN A 523 -19.22 -15.38 9.63
C GLN A 523 -17.97 -14.48 9.74
N LEU A 524 -17.04 -14.66 8.80
CA LEU A 524 -15.89 -13.78 8.62
C LEU A 524 -16.34 -12.37 8.25
N MET A 525 -15.69 -11.36 8.83
CA MET A 525 -15.80 -9.98 8.38
C MET A 525 -15.53 -9.89 6.87
N PRO A 526 -16.23 -9.05 6.09
CA PRO A 526 -15.99 -8.94 4.66
C PRO A 526 -14.55 -8.53 4.39
N SER A 527 -13.72 -9.46 3.92
CA SER A 527 -12.39 -9.14 3.43
C SER A 527 -12.57 -8.16 2.27
N ARG A 528 -12.12 -6.91 2.46
CA ARG A 528 -12.02 -5.90 1.40
C ARG A 528 -10.87 -6.27 0.45
N SER A 529 -10.93 -7.46 -0.14
CA SER A 529 -9.89 -7.97 -1.03
C SER A 529 -9.96 -7.26 -2.39
N ARG A 530 -8.79 -6.79 -2.86
CA ARG A 530 -8.48 -6.39 -4.24
C ARG A 530 -9.21 -5.15 -4.75
N ARG A 531 -8.55 -4.00 -4.60
CA ARG A 531 -8.82 -2.75 -5.29
C ARG A 531 -7.46 -2.15 -5.71
N ILE A 532 -7.32 -1.81 -6.98
CA ILE A 532 -6.05 -1.42 -7.60
C ILE A 532 -6.08 0.10 -7.78
N PHE A 533 -5.15 0.77 -7.10
CA PHE A 533 -4.96 2.22 -7.13
C PHE A 533 -4.89 2.83 -8.56
N GLU A 534 -4.47 2.03 -9.56
CA GLU A 534 -4.52 2.36 -11.00
C GLU A 534 -5.89 2.88 -11.49
N LYS A 535 -7.00 2.40 -10.90
CA LYS A 535 -8.36 2.76 -11.35
C LYS A 535 -8.76 4.21 -11.11
N ILE A 536 -8.02 4.94 -10.28
CA ILE A 536 -8.30 6.35 -9.99
C ILE A 536 -8.18 7.19 -11.28
N TRP A 537 -7.19 6.90 -12.15
CA TRP A 537 -6.95 7.71 -13.37
C TRP A 537 -6.74 6.87 -14.65
N PRO A 538 -7.81 6.33 -15.27
CA PRO A 538 -7.76 5.92 -16.66
C PRO A 538 -7.54 7.15 -17.54
N GLY A 539 -6.44 7.16 -18.31
CA GLY A 539 -6.11 8.28 -19.19
C GLY A 539 -7.22 8.53 -20.22
N LYS A 540 -7.70 9.78 -20.30
CA LYS A 540 -8.70 10.21 -21.28
C LYS A 540 -8.20 9.98 -22.71
N GLY A 541 -8.72 8.93 -23.35
CA GLY A 541 -8.71 8.74 -24.79
C GLY A 541 -10.15 8.73 -25.29
N GLU A 542 -10.62 9.84 -25.85
CA GLU A 542 -11.88 9.86 -26.59
C GLU A 542 -11.71 9.07 -27.89
N SER A 543 -12.63 8.13 -28.15
CA SER A 543 -12.94 7.71 -29.52
C SER A 543 -14.45 7.74 -29.71
N SER A 544 -14.91 8.72 -30.49
CA SER A 544 -16.29 8.85 -30.89
C SER A 544 -16.56 8.01 -32.13
N TYR A 545 -17.56 7.12 -32.06
CA TYR A 545 -18.25 6.63 -33.25
C TYR A 545 -19.77 6.58 -33.02
N LYS A 546 -20.45 7.51 -33.70
CA LYS A 546 -21.85 7.45 -34.16
C LYS A 546 -22.08 6.21 -35.05
N SER A 547 -23.26 5.67 -35.35
CA SER A 547 -24.70 5.93 -35.11
C SER A 547 -25.41 4.54 -35.09
N SER A 548 -26.70 4.29 -34.83
CA SER A 548 -27.98 4.93 -35.21
C SER A 548 -29.10 4.43 -34.27
N GLU A 549 -29.98 5.28 -33.73
CA GLU A 549 -31.27 5.71 -34.33
C GLU A 549 -32.25 4.60 -34.75
N VAL A 550 -33.36 4.45 -33.99
CA VAL A 550 -34.73 4.40 -34.54
C VAL A 550 -35.74 4.97 -33.53
N SER A 551 -36.78 5.58 -34.07
CA SER A 551 -37.64 6.61 -33.48
C SER A 551 -38.85 6.13 -32.63
N SER A 552 -39.22 6.96 -31.65
CA SER A 552 -40.60 7.38 -31.24
C SER A 552 -41.75 6.38 -30.98
N GLY A 553 -42.48 6.62 -29.88
CA GLY A 553 -43.96 6.48 -29.86
C GLY A 553 -44.63 6.14 -28.52
N SER A 554 -45.47 7.05 -28.00
CA SER A 554 -46.43 6.90 -26.88
C SER A 554 -47.26 5.59 -26.92
N SER A 555 -47.84 5.01 -25.86
CA SER A 555 -48.37 5.53 -24.57
C SER A 555 -48.34 4.39 -23.49
N GLN A 556 -48.95 4.39 -22.29
CA GLN A 556 -49.90 5.28 -21.58
C GLN A 556 -49.81 5.04 -20.03
N SER A 557 -50.81 5.50 -19.27
CA SER A 557 -51.14 5.21 -17.84
C SER A 557 -52.67 5.44 -17.68
N PRO A 558 -53.41 5.20 -16.56
CA PRO A 558 -52.98 5.11 -15.14
C PRO A 558 -53.79 4.06 -14.27
N PRO A 559 -54.25 4.27 -13.00
CA PRO A 559 -53.69 3.55 -11.84
C PRO A 559 -54.68 3.06 -10.74
N ALA A 560 -54.17 2.49 -9.62
CA ALA A 560 -54.65 2.66 -8.22
C ALA A 560 -53.75 1.87 -7.24
N LYS A 561 -53.02 2.49 -6.30
CA LYS A 561 -53.41 2.87 -4.92
C LYS A 561 -53.96 1.70 -4.08
N SER A 562 -53.26 1.14 -3.07
CA SER A 562 -52.67 1.70 -1.83
C SER A 562 -53.66 2.29 -0.82
N SER A 563 -53.75 1.71 0.38
CA SER A 563 -53.74 2.45 1.67
C SER A 563 -53.81 1.50 2.87
N SER A 564 -53.39 2.02 4.02
CA SER A 564 -53.26 1.31 5.29
C SER A 564 -54.17 1.91 6.37
N SER A 565 -54.28 1.17 7.49
CA SER A 565 -54.41 1.67 8.88
C SER A 565 -55.79 1.75 9.58
N SER A 566 -55.77 1.25 10.82
CA SER A 566 -56.43 1.76 12.04
C SER A 566 -57.93 1.52 12.34
N SER A 567 -58.16 0.54 13.24
CA SER A 567 -58.90 0.67 14.51
C SER A 567 -60.30 1.33 14.58
N ARG A 568 -61.32 0.56 15.03
CA ARG A 568 -61.90 0.59 16.41
C ARG A 568 -63.30 -0.05 16.50
N ARG A 569 -63.51 -0.95 17.49
CA ARG A 569 -64.82 -1.32 18.12
C ARG A 569 -65.86 -1.97 17.15
N ARG A 570 -66.77 -2.89 17.55
CA ARG A 570 -67.32 -3.26 18.87
C ARG A 570 -68.06 -4.63 18.77
N ARG A 571 -67.88 -5.50 19.79
CA ARG A 571 -68.85 -6.48 20.37
C ARG A 571 -69.44 -7.66 19.55
N HIS A 572 -69.78 -8.68 20.37
CA HIS A 572 -70.57 -9.90 20.13
C HIS A 572 -69.90 -11.00 19.30
N SER A 573 -70.00 -12.31 19.59
CA SER A 573 -70.35 -13.14 20.78
C SER A 573 -70.79 -14.50 20.18
N ILE A 574 -70.34 -15.63 20.76
CA ILE A 574 -70.87 -17.00 20.51
C ILE A 574 -70.50 -17.54 19.11
N SER A 575 -69.98 -18.77 18.92
CA SER A 575 -69.70 -19.90 19.83
C SER A 575 -68.22 -20.30 19.82
#